data_AF-A0A4P9Q2Q9-F1
#
_entry.id   AF-A0A4P9Q2Q9-F1
#
_cell.length_a   1.000
_cell.length_b   1.000
_cell.length_c   1.000
_cell.angle_alpha   90.00
_cell.angle_beta   90.00
_cell.angle_gamma   90.00
#
_symmetry.space_group_name_H-M   'P 1'
#
loop_
_entity.id
_entity.type
_entity.pdbx_description
1 polymer ?
#
loop_
_entity_poly.entity_id
_entity_poly.type
_entity_poly.pdbx_seq_one_letter_code
_entity_poly.pdbx_strand_id
1 'polypeptide(L)'
;MNHKPKISTAFIRVDESDTSLAVKDGYQWRKYGQKVTRDNPSPRAYFKCSFAPLCPVKKKVQRSVDDSTVLVVTYEGMHNHKKPPSGATLSPSATEVLIEADDDVAAGVLQPRLIEQMASSLTKDNAFTSALAAAIYSKVLQQKTSF
;
A
#
# COMPACT_ATOMS: atom_id res chain seq x y z
N MET A 1 35.83 8.79 -3.28
CA MET A 1 35.68 8.46 -1.84
C MET A 1 34.71 7.27 -1.73
N ASN A 2 35.20 6.07 -1.39
CA ASN A 2 34.35 4.88 -1.25
C ASN A 2 33.63 4.92 0.10
N HIS A 3 32.39 5.41 0.11
CA HIS A 3 31.53 5.28 1.29
C HIS A 3 31.06 3.83 1.38
N LYS A 4 31.49 3.12 2.44
CA LYS A 4 30.95 1.80 2.76
C LYS A 4 29.46 1.95 3.06
N PRO A 5 28.58 1.13 2.48
CA PRO A 5 27.15 1.23 2.76
C PRO A 5 26.88 0.92 4.23
N LYS A 6 25.94 1.66 4.85
CA LYS A 6 25.46 1.38 6.21
C LYS A 6 24.71 0.05 6.18
N ILE A 7 25.09 -0.88 7.05
CA ILE A 7 24.45 -2.19 7.18
C ILE A 7 23.78 -2.28 8.55
N SER A 8 22.54 -2.75 8.59
CA SER A 8 21.82 -3.05 9.83
C SER A 8 21.15 -4.42 9.74
N THR A 9 21.09 -5.11 10.88
CA THR A 9 20.46 -6.43 10.99
C THR A 9 19.31 -6.37 11.98
N ALA A 10 18.18 -6.99 11.64
CA ALA A 10 17.03 -7.16 12.51
C ALA A 10 16.65 -8.65 12.58
N PHE A 11 16.10 -9.04 13.73
CA PHE A 11 15.57 -10.37 13.99
C PHE A 11 14.07 -10.26 14.21
N ILE A 12 13.29 -11.01 13.44
CA ILE A 12 11.83 -10.91 13.42
C ILE A 12 11.26 -12.26 13.76
N ARG A 13 10.43 -12.32 14.80
CA ARG A 13 9.68 -13.53 15.14
C ARG A 13 8.51 -13.70 14.18
N VAL A 14 8.34 -14.91 13.69
CA VAL A 14 7.28 -15.35 12.80
C VAL A 14 6.70 -16.65 13.33
N ASP A 15 5.42 -16.90 13.03
CA ASP A 15 4.80 -18.18 13.34
C ASP A 15 5.50 -19.32 12.60
N GLU A 16 5.55 -20.49 13.23
CA GLU A 16 6.20 -21.67 12.65
C GLU A 16 5.53 -22.12 11.34
N SER A 17 4.23 -21.84 11.18
CA SER A 17 3.49 -22.09 9.94
C SER A 17 3.79 -21.07 8.82
N ASP A 18 4.28 -19.88 9.14
CA ASP A 18 4.65 -18.90 8.12
C ASP A 18 5.93 -19.38 7.46
N THR A 19 5.86 -19.81 6.21
CA THR A 19 7.03 -20.23 5.41
C THR A 19 7.61 -19.08 4.57
N SER A 20 6.98 -17.90 4.62
CA SER A 20 7.37 -16.76 3.81
C SER A 20 8.68 -16.12 4.31
N LEU A 21 9.36 -15.45 3.39
CA LEU A 21 10.51 -14.58 3.66
C LEU A 21 10.14 -13.11 3.45
N ALA A 22 8.87 -12.79 3.66
CA ALA A 22 8.33 -11.45 3.53
C ALA A 22 8.34 -10.76 4.89
N VAL A 23 8.77 -9.49 4.92
CA VAL A 23 8.88 -8.71 6.15
C VAL A 23 8.09 -7.42 5.97
N LYS A 24 7.09 -7.22 6.83
CA LYS A 24 6.25 -6.03 6.87
C LYS A 24 6.92 -4.94 7.71
N ASP A 25 7.90 -4.25 7.12
CA ASP A 25 8.64 -3.14 7.75
C ASP A 25 8.10 -1.74 7.35
N GLY A 26 6.97 -1.71 6.62
CA GLY A 26 6.33 -0.51 6.11
C GLY A 26 6.95 0.06 4.83
N TYR A 27 8.03 -0.53 4.32
CA TYR A 27 8.54 -0.22 2.99
C TYR A 27 8.00 -1.21 1.96
N GLN A 28 7.93 -0.76 0.71
CA GLN A 28 7.60 -1.62 -0.41
C GLN A 28 8.87 -2.20 -1.03
N TRP A 29 8.85 -3.51 -1.24
CA TRP A 29 10.00 -4.28 -1.68
C TRP A 29 9.68 -5.06 -2.94
N ARG A 30 10.64 -5.13 -3.87
CA ARG A 30 10.59 -6.04 -5.02
C ARG A 30 11.67 -7.09 -4.85
N LYS A 31 11.26 -8.37 -4.88
CA LYS A 31 12.18 -9.50 -4.91
C LYS A 31 12.91 -9.49 -6.25
N TYR A 32 14.23 -9.61 -6.23
CA TYR A 32 15.03 -9.68 -7.46
C TYR A 32 15.85 -10.96 -7.56
N GLY A 33 15.92 -11.76 -6.50
CA GLY A 33 16.63 -13.02 -6.51
C GLY A 33 16.36 -13.86 -5.27
N GLN A 34 16.74 -15.13 -5.37
CA GLN A 34 16.76 -16.07 -4.26
C GLN A 34 17.96 -17.00 -4.46
N LYS A 35 18.70 -17.29 -3.38
CA LYS A 35 19.80 -18.25 -3.39
C LYS A 35 19.54 -19.33 -2.36
N VAL A 36 19.73 -20.57 -2.78
CA VAL A 36 19.81 -21.75 -1.90
C VAL A 36 21.24 -22.28 -2.00
N THR A 37 21.80 -22.72 -0.89
CA THR A 37 23.17 -23.25 -0.81
C THR A 37 23.12 -24.66 -0.25
N ARG A 38 24.02 -25.55 -0.68
CA ARG A 38 24.08 -26.92 -0.17
C ARG A 38 24.21 -26.98 1.35
N ASP A 39 25.02 -26.08 1.91
CA ASP A 39 25.39 -26.09 3.33
C ASP A 39 24.38 -25.35 4.21
N ASN A 40 23.34 -24.75 3.63
CA ASN A 40 22.29 -24.07 4.39
C ASN A 40 20.94 -24.26 3.66
N PRO A 41 20.04 -25.11 4.20
CA PRO A 41 18.78 -25.46 3.56
C PRO A 41 17.79 -24.30 3.53
N SER A 42 17.95 -23.30 4.40
CA SER A 42 17.10 -22.11 4.47
C SER A 42 17.36 -21.17 3.27
N PRO A 43 16.39 -20.97 2.34
CA PRO A 43 16.56 -20.07 1.21
C PRO A 43 16.85 -18.64 1.67
N ARG A 44 17.76 -17.94 0.96
CA ARG A 44 18.02 -16.51 1.16
C ARG A 44 17.36 -15.72 0.05
N ALA A 45 16.35 -14.92 0.38
CA ALA A 45 15.67 -14.03 -0.55
C ALA A 45 16.33 -12.64 -0.57
N TYR A 46 16.40 -12.05 -1.76
CA TYR A 46 17.00 -10.73 -1.98
C TYR A 46 15.97 -9.76 -2.52
N PHE A 47 15.91 -8.58 -1.91
CA PHE A 47 14.94 -7.55 -2.22
C PHE A 47 15.62 -6.21 -2.45
N LYS A 48 15.04 -5.41 -3.34
CA LYS A 48 15.37 -3.99 -3.53
C LYS A 48 14.14 -3.16 -3.20
N CYS A 49 14.34 -1.94 -2.75
CA CYS A 49 13.23 -1.01 -2.57
C CYS A 49 12.45 -0.83 -3.89
N SER A 50 11.13 -0.66 -3.81
CA SER A 50 10.29 -0.38 -4.98
C SER A 50 10.61 0.97 -5.64
N PHE A 51 11.33 1.87 -4.97
CA PHE A 51 11.80 3.13 -5.54
C PHE A 51 13.18 2.99 -6.22
N ALA A 52 13.77 1.79 -6.25
CA ALA A 52 15.02 1.57 -6.99
C ALA A 52 14.83 1.81 -8.50
N PRO A 53 15.82 2.41 -9.21
CA PRO A 53 17.18 2.67 -8.74
C PRO A 53 17.38 3.97 -7.95
N LEU A 54 16.35 4.83 -7.84
CA LEU A 54 16.45 6.10 -7.11
C LEU A 54 16.71 5.87 -5.61
N CYS A 55 16.11 4.82 -5.04
CA CYS A 55 16.41 4.38 -3.69
C CYS A 55 17.50 3.29 -3.68
N PRO A 56 18.62 3.49 -2.96
CA PRO A 56 19.73 2.54 -2.97
C PRO A 56 19.51 1.31 -2.07
N VAL A 57 18.43 1.29 -1.28
CA VAL A 57 18.26 0.29 -0.22
C VAL A 57 17.98 -1.10 -0.77
N LYS A 58 18.71 -2.07 -0.22
CA LYS A 58 18.54 -3.49 -0.46
C LYS A 58 18.34 -4.20 0.87
N LYS A 59 17.64 -5.34 0.85
CA LYS A 59 17.60 -6.26 2.00
C LYS A 59 17.73 -7.71 1.60
N LYS A 60 18.27 -8.50 2.53
CA LYS A 60 18.37 -9.95 2.46
C LYS A 60 17.52 -10.51 3.59
N VAL A 61 16.67 -11.49 3.29
CA VAL A 61 15.84 -12.16 4.30
C VAL A 61 16.14 -13.64 4.24
N GLN A 62 16.38 -14.22 5.41
CA GLN A 62 16.68 -15.64 5.58
C GLN A 62 16.11 -16.11 6.91
N ARG A 63 15.56 -17.33 6.94
CA ARG A 63 15.16 -17.96 8.19
C ARG A 63 16.39 -18.48 8.93
N SER A 64 16.45 -18.27 10.24
CA SER A 64 17.54 -18.78 11.07
C SER A 64 17.61 -20.30 10.95
N VAL A 65 18.84 -20.83 10.96
CA VAL A 65 19.08 -22.28 10.94
C VAL A 65 18.81 -22.87 12.31
N ASP A 66 19.10 -22.10 13.36
CA ASP A 66 18.98 -22.54 14.75
C ASP A 66 17.54 -22.37 15.29
N ASP A 67 16.74 -21.49 14.69
CA ASP A 67 15.38 -21.18 15.12
C ASP A 67 14.45 -20.88 13.93
N SER A 68 13.58 -21.83 13.60
CA SER A 68 12.63 -21.70 12.49
C SER A 68 11.62 -20.57 12.68
N THR A 69 11.42 -20.08 13.91
CA THR A 69 10.50 -18.97 14.22
C THR A 69 11.16 -17.61 14.04
N VAL A 70 12.43 -17.53 13.63
CA VAL A 70 13.18 -16.28 13.48
C VAL A 70 13.59 -16.04 12.03
N LEU A 71 13.21 -14.88 11.50
CA LEU A 71 13.78 -14.32 10.27
C LEU A 71 14.92 -13.36 10.61
N VAL A 72 16.06 -13.59 9.98
CA VAL A 72 17.21 -12.67 9.97
C VAL A 72 17.10 -11.78 8.75
N VAL A 73 17.02 -10.47 8.98
CA VAL A 73 16.92 -9.46 7.92
C VAL A 73 18.15 -8.57 7.95
N THR A 74 18.86 -8.49 6.83
CA THR A 74 20.02 -7.60 6.69
C THR A 74 19.70 -6.52 5.67
N TYR A 75 19.67 -5.26 6.12
CA TYR A 75 19.47 -4.07 5.30
C TYR A 75 20.82 -3.46 4.93
N GLU A 76 20.89 -2.92 3.71
CA GLU A 76 22.06 -2.21 3.18
C GLU A 76 21.61 -0.88 2.57
N GLY A 77 22.23 0.21 3.00
CA GLY A 77 21.91 1.57 2.56
C GLY A 77 20.90 2.28 3.47
N MET A 78 20.42 3.43 3.02
CA MET A 78 19.44 4.25 3.74
C MET A 78 18.38 4.76 2.77
N HIS A 79 17.11 4.75 3.19
CA HIS A 79 16.02 5.26 2.38
C HIS A 79 16.17 6.78 2.21
N ASN A 80 15.96 7.26 0.99
CA ASN A 80 15.99 8.67 0.62
C ASN A 80 14.59 9.19 0.22
N HIS A 81 13.55 8.50 0.68
CA HIS A 81 12.15 8.82 0.43
C HIS A 81 11.33 8.53 1.68
N LYS A 82 10.16 9.17 1.78
CA LYS A 82 9.21 8.90 2.85
C LYS A 82 8.72 7.45 2.76
N LYS A 83 8.34 6.89 3.91
CA LYS A 83 7.71 5.58 3.95
C LYS A 83 6.37 5.66 3.18
N PRO A 84 6.10 4.73 2.25
CA PRO A 84 4.82 4.74 1.53
C PRO A 84 3.66 4.56 2.52
N PRO A 85 2.47 5.14 2.23
CA PRO A 85 1.31 4.93 3.08
C PRO A 85 1.01 3.42 3.16
N SER A 86 0.88 2.90 4.38
CA SER A 86 0.57 1.50 4.63
C SER A 86 -0.84 1.18 4.13
N GLY A 87 -0.95 0.74 2.88
CA GLY A 87 -2.14 0.05 2.36
C GLY A 87 -3.39 0.92 2.18
N ALA A 88 -3.43 1.66 1.08
CA ALA A 88 -4.55 1.52 0.16
C ALA A 88 -3.93 1.19 -1.21
N THR A 89 -4.23 0.00 -1.73
CA THR A 89 -3.92 -0.35 -3.13
C THR A 89 -4.71 0.59 -4.03
N LEU A 90 -4.08 1.66 -4.52
CA LEU A 90 -4.54 2.39 -5.69
C LEU A 90 -3.34 2.71 -6.59
N SER A 91 -3.48 2.27 -7.84
CA SER A 91 -2.64 2.55 -9.01
C SER A 91 -2.57 4.06 -9.31
N PRO A 92 -1.65 4.52 -10.17
CA PRO A 92 -0.92 5.77 -10.02
C PRO A 92 -1.73 6.99 -10.50
N SER A 93 -1.62 8.11 -9.78
CA SER A 93 -1.21 9.40 -10.35
C SER A 93 -1.37 10.51 -9.30
N ALA A 94 -0.37 11.39 -9.27
CA ALA A 94 -0.43 12.76 -8.78
C ALA A 94 -0.49 13.03 -7.25
N THR A 95 0.71 13.34 -6.75
CA THR A 95 1.02 14.57 -5.99
C THR A 95 0.65 14.62 -4.50
N GLU A 96 1.70 14.70 -3.68
CA GLU A 96 1.65 14.89 -2.24
C GLU A 96 1.02 16.22 -1.81
N VAL A 97 0.21 16.19 -0.74
CA VAL A 97 0.19 17.27 0.27
C VAL A 97 0.02 16.62 1.66
N LEU A 98 0.95 16.95 2.55
CA LEU A 98 0.97 16.62 3.98
C LEU A 98 0.00 17.56 4.74
N ILE A 99 -0.83 17.05 5.66
CA ILE A 99 -1.21 17.76 6.90
C ILE A 99 -1.44 16.72 8.02
N GLU A 100 -0.82 16.95 9.18
CA GLU A 100 -1.01 16.23 10.44
C GLU A 100 -2.18 16.83 11.25
N ALA A 101 -2.94 15.99 11.95
CA ALA A 101 -3.53 16.26 13.28
C ALA A 101 -4.24 15.00 13.84
N ASP A 102 -3.98 14.72 15.12
CA ASP A 102 -4.53 13.66 15.97
C ASP A 102 -6.06 13.77 16.26
N ASP A 103 -6.64 12.62 16.64
CA ASP A 103 -7.63 12.38 17.72
C ASP A 103 -8.75 11.35 17.38
N ASP A 104 -8.72 10.25 18.14
CA ASP A 104 -9.80 9.38 18.66
C ASP A 104 -10.91 8.75 17.78
N VAL A 105 -10.79 7.42 17.61
CA VAL A 105 -11.77 6.31 17.55
C VAL A 105 -13.24 6.50 17.07
N ALA A 106 -13.58 5.61 16.12
CA ALA A 106 -14.85 4.90 15.87
C ALA A 106 -15.86 5.39 14.81
N ALA A 107 -16.40 4.37 14.14
CA ALA A 107 -17.38 4.32 13.04
C ALA A 107 -16.82 4.67 11.65
N GLY A 108 -17.00 3.73 10.71
CA GLY A 108 -16.63 3.85 9.31
C GLY A 108 -17.40 4.95 8.59
N VAL A 109 -16.99 6.20 8.84
CA VAL A 109 -17.45 7.38 8.13
C VAL A 109 -16.72 7.40 6.80
N LEU A 110 -17.43 7.15 5.71
CA LEU A 110 -16.97 7.52 4.38
C LEU A 110 -16.55 8.99 4.45
N GLN A 111 -15.29 9.28 4.11
CA GLN A 111 -14.75 10.64 4.22
C GLN A 111 -15.74 11.62 3.57
N PRO A 112 -16.16 12.72 4.23
CA PRO A 112 -17.14 13.66 3.68
C PRO A 112 -16.76 14.15 2.27
N ARG A 113 -15.45 14.31 2.06
CA ARG A 113 -14.82 14.60 0.76
C ARG A 113 -15.11 13.55 -0.32
N LEU A 114 -15.12 12.28 0.03
CA LEU A 114 -15.38 11.17 -0.89
C LEU A 114 -16.87 11.12 -1.27
N ILE A 115 -17.77 11.37 -0.31
CA ILE A 115 -19.23 11.48 -0.58
C ILE A 115 -19.48 12.65 -1.54
N GLU A 116 -18.85 13.79 -1.30
CA GLU A 116 -18.97 14.99 -2.14
C GLU A 116 -18.40 14.75 -3.55
N GLN A 117 -17.29 14.01 -3.66
CA GLN A 117 -16.74 13.60 -4.96
C GLN A 117 -17.69 12.68 -5.73
N MET A 118 -18.29 11.68 -5.06
CA MET A 118 -19.28 10.79 -5.68
C MET A 118 -20.52 11.57 -6.16
N ALA A 119 -21.07 12.45 -5.33
CA ALA A 119 -22.18 13.31 -5.71
C ALA A 119 -21.83 14.20 -6.91
N SER A 120 -20.62 14.79 -6.91
CA SER A 120 -20.16 15.61 -8.03
C SER A 120 -20.05 14.81 -9.34
N SER A 121 -19.60 13.56 -9.29
CA SER A 121 -19.49 12.69 -10.46
C SER A 121 -20.86 12.31 -11.01
N LEU A 122 -21.83 12.01 -10.14
CA LEU A 122 -23.21 11.72 -10.55
C LEU A 122 -23.87 12.93 -11.23
N THR A 123 -23.68 14.14 -10.69
CA THR A 123 -24.21 15.37 -11.29
C THR A 123 -23.52 15.78 -12.60
N LYS A 124 -22.31 15.30 -12.86
CA LYS A 124 -21.58 15.54 -14.12
C LYS A 124 -21.92 14.50 -15.20
N ASP A 125 -22.55 13.39 -14.82
CA ASP A 125 -23.03 12.40 -15.77
C ASP A 125 -24.29 12.91 -16.47
N ASN A 126 -24.16 13.18 -17.77
CA ASN A 126 -25.24 13.68 -18.62
C ASN A 126 -26.37 12.64 -18.78
N ALA A 127 -26.06 11.34 -18.75
CA ALA A 127 -27.07 10.29 -18.83
C ALA A 127 -27.90 10.24 -17.55
N PHE A 128 -27.25 10.35 -16.39
CA PHE A 128 -27.93 10.45 -15.09
C PHE A 128 -28.83 11.69 -15.03
N THR A 129 -28.30 12.85 -15.42
CA THR A 129 -29.04 14.12 -15.42
C THR A 129 -30.26 14.07 -16.34
N SER A 130 -30.10 13.51 -17.54
CA SER A 130 -31.20 13.35 -18.51
C SER A 130 -32.28 12.38 -17.98
N ALA A 131 -31.89 11.24 -17.42
CA ALA A 131 -32.81 10.27 -16.84
C ALA A 131 -33.58 10.85 -15.64
N LEU A 132 -32.91 11.60 -14.77
CA LEU A 132 -33.53 12.26 -13.63
C LEU A 132 -34.54 13.33 -14.10
N ALA A 133 -34.16 14.16 -15.07
CA ALA A 133 -35.05 15.16 -15.65
C ALA A 133 -36.30 14.49 -16.25
N ALA A 134 -36.13 13.45 -17.06
CA ALA A 134 -37.23 12.70 -17.66
C ALA A 134 -38.19 12.13 -16.60
N ALA A 135 -37.65 11.53 -15.53
CA ALA A 135 -38.45 10.98 -14.44
C ALA A 135 -39.27 12.06 -13.69
N ILE A 136 -38.67 13.22 -13.45
CA ILE A 136 -39.37 14.37 -12.83
C ILE A 136 -40.49 14.85 -13.76
N TYR A 137 -40.20 15.03 -15.06
CA TYR A 137 -41.21 15.44 -16.03
C TYR A 137 -42.38 14.46 -16.12
N SER A 138 -42.11 13.15 -16.17
CA SER A 138 -43.17 12.13 -16.19
C SER A 138 -44.07 12.19 -14.95
N LYS A 139 -43.48 12.37 -13.75
CA LYS A 139 -44.27 12.51 -12.51
C LYS A 139 -45.13 13.77 -12.50
N VAL A 140 -44.60 14.89 -12.97
CA VAL A 140 -45.34 16.16 -13.04
C VAL A 140 -46.52 16.05 -14.03
N LEU A 141 -46.33 15.36 -15.16
CA LEU A 141 -47.40 15.12 -16.13
C LEU A 141 -48.50 14.21 -15.57
N GLN A 142 -48.15 13.17 -14.81
CA GLN A 142 -49.13 12.31 -14.13
C GLN A 142 -49.97 13.06 -13.08
N GLN A 143 -49.41 14.07 -12.42
CA GLN A 143 -50.17 14.91 -11.49
C GLN A 143 -51.17 15.85 -12.20
N LYS A 144 -50.89 16.23 -13.45
CA LYS A 144 -51.74 17.14 -14.23
C LYS A 144 -52.98 16.45 -14.83
N THR A 145 -53.01 15.11 -14.88
CA THR A 145 -54.13 14.32 -15.41
C THR A 145 -55.15 13.89 -14.36
N SER A 146 -55.08 14.41 -13.12
CA SER A 146 -55.96 14.03 -12.02
C SER A 146 -57.01 15.10 -11.64
N PHE A 147 -57.42 15.93 -12.61
CA PHE A 147 -58.58 16.82 -12.50
C PHE A 147 -59.54 16.58 -13.66
#